data_AF-A0A8T6UWX1-F1
#
_entry.id   AF-A0A8T6UWX1-F1
#
_cell.length_a   1.000
_cell.length_b   1.000
_cell.length_c   1.000
_cell.angle_alpha   90.00
_cell.angle_beta   90.00
_cell.angle_gamma   90.00
#
_symmetry.space_group_name_H-M   'P 1'
#
loop_
_entity.id
_entity.type
_entity.pdbx_description
1 polymer ?
#
loop_
_entity_poly.entity_id
_entity_poly.type
_entity_poly.pdbx_seq_one_letter_code
_entity_poly.pdbx_strand_id
1 'polypeptide(L)'
;EKELEGISRDMNVLFISDVLNAVGNNILVNNNRAIVHPDFDSKTIDRIKDTLDVEVVKGTLAKQKTVGAQGVVTNKGILCHPHTS
;
A
#
# COMPACT_ATOMS: atom_id res chain seq x y z
N GLU A 1 14.44 9.28 -12.55
CA GLU A 1 14.65 10.68 -12.08
C GLU A 1 13.72 11.66 -12.77
N LYS A 2 13.74 11.82 -14.10
CA LYS A 2 12.82 12.74 -14.81
C LYS A 2 11.32 12.50 -14.56
N GLU A 3 10.88 11.25 -14.48
CA GLU A 3 9.47 10.93 -14.18
C GLU A 3 9.07 11.36 -12.76
N LEU A 4 9.99 11.24 -11.81
CA LEU A 4 9.76 11.63 -10.41
C LEU A 4 9.68 13.15 -10.28
N GLU A 5 10.53 13.90 -10.98
CA GLU A 5 10.47 15.37 -11.01
C GLU A 5 9.15 15.91 -11.56
N GLY A 6 8.49 15.16 -12.43
CA GLY A 6 7.15 15.49 -12.92
C GLY A 6 6.08 15.26 -11.86
N ILE A 7 6.09 14.09 -11.24
CA ILE A 7 5.04 13.65 -10.31
C ILE A 7 5.15 14.36 -8.95
N SER A 8 6.38 14.63 -8.47
CA SER A 8 6.62 15.25 -7.17
C SER A 8 6.23 16.73 -7.09
N ARG A 9 5.89 17.37 -8.22
CA ARG A 9 5.38 18.75 -8.24
C ARG A 9 3.99 18.87 -7.63
N ASP A 10 3.15 17.87 -7.85
CA ASP A 10 1.71 17.93 -7.53
C ASP A 10 1.30 16.88 -6.50
N MET A 11 2.18 15.95 -6.13
CA MET A 11 1.86 14.83 -5.24
C MET A 11 2.98 14.53 -4.25
N ASN A 12 2.60 14.04 -3.07
CA ASN A 12 3.55 13.44 -2.13
C ASN A 12 4.04 12.11 -2.71
N VAL A 13 5.36 11.98 -2.89
CA VAL A 13 5.97 10.78 -3.49
C VAL A 13 6.95 10.16 -2.52
N LEU A 14 6.79 8.85 -2.28
CA LEU A 14 7.70 8.05 -1.47
C LEU A 14 8.43 7.03 -2.34
N PHE A 15 9.76 7.08 -2.32
CA PHE A 15 10.59 6.01 -2.85
C PHE A 15 10.80 4.92 -1.80
N ILE A 16 10.33 3.72 -2.13
CA ILE A 16 10.49 2.51 -1.31
C ILE A 16 11.57 1.64 -1.95
N SER A 17 12.71 1.51 -1.28
CA SER A 17 13.79 0.60 -1.66
C SER A 17 13.69 -0.67 -0.81
N ASP A 18 12.87 -1.61 -1.25
CA ASP A 18 12.65 -2.89 -0.56
C ASP A 18 12.90 -4.06 -1.53
N VAL A 19 13.16 -5.25 -0.98
CA VAL A 19 13.29 -6.52 -1.71
C VAL A 19 11.95 -7.15 -2.05
N LEU A 20 10.87 -6.69 -1.39
CA LEU A 20 9.50 -7.07 -1.74
C LEU A 20 9.18 -6.66 -3.19
N ASN A 21 8.22 -7.37 -3.81
CA ASN A 21 7.85 -7.10 -5.20
C ASN A 21 7.17 -5.72 -5.37
N ALA A 22 6.61 -5.44 -6.55
CA ALA A 22 5.98 -4.15 -6.86
C ALA A 22 5.01 -3.65 -5.78
N VAL A 23 5.10 -2.36 -5.43
CA VAL A 23 4.29 -1.70 -4.39
C VAL A 23 2.78 -1.89 -4.59
N GLY A 24 2.30 -1.90 -5.83
CA GLY A 24 0.89 -2.11 -6.15
C GLY A 24 0.36 -3.50 -5.78
N ASN A 25 1.23 -4.51 -5.66
CA ASN A 25 0.84 -5.83 -5.17
C ASN A 25 0.87 -5.91 -3.65
N ASN A 26 1.62 -5.04 -2.98
CA ASN A 26 1.91 -5.12 -1.56
C ASN A 26 1.15 -4.11 -0.71
N ILE A 27 0.48 -3.13 -1.32
CA ILE A 27 -0.24 -2.06 -0.63
C ILE A 27 -1.65 -2.01 -1.20
N LEU A 28 -2.65 -2.09 -0.32
CA LEU A 28 -4.05 -1.84 -0.63
C LEU A 28 -4.53 -0.68 0.24
N VAL A 29 -4.92 0.43 -0.38
CA VAL A 29 -5.12 1.71 0.32
C VAL A 29 -6.29 2.51 -0.27
N ASN A 30 -7.00 3.22 0.61
CA ASN A 30 -7.91 4.30 0.26
C ASN A 30 -7.56 5.57 1.06
N ASN A 31 -8.41 6.60 1.04
CA ASN A 31 -8.11 7.88 1.70
C ASN A 31 -8.24 7.84 3.24
N ASN A 32 -8.50 6.68 3.83
CA ASN A 32 -8.72 6.53 5.26
C ASN A 32 -7.73 5.57 5.90
N ARG A 33 -7.46 4.43 5.24
CA ARG A 33 -6.64 3.33 5.79
C ARG A 33 -5.90 2.58 4.69
N ALA A 34 -4.79 1.96 5.08
CA ALA A 34 -4.04 1.04 4.25
C ALA A 34 -3.78 -0.30 4.96
N ILE A 35 -3.86 -1.39 4.22
CA ILE A 35 -3.27 -2.67 4.60
C ILE A 35 -2.05 -2.92 3.72
N VAL A 36 -0.94 -3.36 4.33
CA VAL A 36 0.32 -3.60 3.63
C VAL A 36 0.86 -5.00 3.90
N HIS A 37 1.76 -5.45 3.02
CA HIS A 37 2.50 -6.69 3.16
C HIS A 37 3.13 -6.80 4.56
N PRO A 38 2.97 -7.95 5.26
CA PRO A 38 3.35 -8.06 6.67
C PRO A 38 4.86 -8.03 6.91
N ASP A 39 5.66 -8.30 5.87
CA ASP A 39 7.12 -8.31 5.96
C ASP A 39 7.76 -6.93 5.70
N PHE A 40 6.98 -5.87 5.42
CA PHE A 40 7.55 -4.51 5.37
C PHE A 40 8.21 -4.16 6.71
N ASP A 41 9.37 -3.51 6.69
CA ASP A 41 9.98 -3.02 7.93
C ASP A 41 9.17 -1.86 8.54
N SER A 42 9.35 -1.63 9.85
CA SER A 42 8.60 -0.57 10.55
C SER A 42 8.90 0.83 10.02
N LYS A 43 10.15 1.08 9.59
CA LYS A 43 10.58 2.37 9.04
C LYS A 43 9.87 2.69 7.73
N THR A 44 9.66 1.69 6.89
CA THR A 44 8.94 1.81 5.62
C THR A 44 7.47 2.05 5.88
N ILE A 45 6.87 1.37 6.85
CA ILE A 45 5.49 1.63 7.26
C ILE A 45 5.31 3.06 7.75
N ASP A 46 6.19 3.55 8.61
CA ASP A 46 6.09 4.92 9.13
C ASP A 46 6.19 5.95 8.00
N ARG A 47 7.11 5.74 7.05
CA ARG A 47 7.19 6.56 5.84
C ARG A 47 5.92 6.49 4.98
N ILE A 48 5.31 5.31 4.83
CA ILE A 48 4.05 5.15 4.08
C ILE A 48 2.92 5.91 4.78
N LYS A 49 2.78 5.78 6.10
CA LYS A 49 1.79 6.52 6.91
C LYS A 49 1.94 8.02 6.69
N ASP A 50 3.15 8.54 6.86
CA ASP A 50 3.43 9.98 6.76
C ASP A 50 3.20 10.51 5.33
N THR A 51 3.56 9.73 4.31
CA THR A 51 3.43 10.17 2.91
C THR A 51 1.97 10.17 2.45
N LEU A 52 1.21 9.13 2.81
CA LEU A 52 -0.16 8.93 2.36
C LEU A 52 -1.21 9.53 3.31
N ASP A 53 -0.81 9.97 4.50
CA ASP A 53 -1.66 10.51 5.56
C ASP A 53 -2.82 9.57 5.95
N VAL A 54 -2.50 8.29 6.12
CA VAL A 54 -3.47 7.25 6.52
C VAL A 54 -2.89 6.30 7.55
N GLU A 55 -3.77 5.70 8.35
CA GLU A 55 -3.37 4.60 9.24
C GLU A 55 -3.02 3.35 8.43
N VAL A 56 -1.81 2.82 8.67
CA VAL A 56 -1.29 1.62 7.98
C VAL A 56 -1.24 0.43 8.95
N VAL A 57 -1.82 -0.70 8.52
CA VAL A 57 -1.82 -1.97 9.25
C VAL A 57 -1.11 -3.05 8.42
N LYS A 58 -0.32 -3.90 9.07
CA LYS A 58 0.26 -5.11 8.47
C LYS A 58 -0.76 -6.23 8.48
N GLY A 59 -0.89 -6.97 7.38
CA GLY A 59 -1.78 -8.13 7.38
C GLY A 59 -1.72 -8.96 6.12
N THR A 60 -2.70 -9.84 5.97
CA THR A 60 -2.87 -10.69 4.80
C THR A 60 -4.31 -10.61 4.33
N LEU A 61 -4.55 -10.84 3.04
CA LEU A 61 -5.89 -10.93 2.45
C LEU A 61 -6.01 -12.30 1.78
N ALA A 62 -7.05 -13.08 2.12
CA ALA A 62 -7.18 -14.48 1.70
C ALA A 62 -5.91 -15.34 1.94
N LYS A 63 -5.23 -15.14 3.09
CA LYS A 63 -3.95 -15.78 3.47
C LYS A 63 -2.76 -15.43 2.55
N GLN A 64 -2.93 -14.49 1.62
CA GLN A 64 -1.84 -13.97 0.78
C GLN A 64 -1.25 -12.70 1.38
N LYS A 65 0.07 -12.60 1.34
CA LYS A 65 0.80 -11.42 1.82
C LYS A 65 0.72 -10.23 0.85
N THR A 66 0.54 -10.51 -0.44
CA THR A 66 0.40 -9.50 -1.52
C THR A 66 -1.00 -8.92 -1.56
N VAL A 67 -1.36 -8.18 -0.51
CA VAL A 67 -2.70 -7.63 -0.26
C VAL A 67 -3.25 -6.77 -1.40
N GLY A 68 -2.40 -6.00 -2.10
CA GLY A 68 -2.79 -5.17 -3.24
C GLY A 68 -3.20 -5.97 -4.48
N ALA A 69 -2.66 -7.19 -4.63
CA ALA A 69 -3.08 -8.09 -5.70
C ALA A 69 -4.40 -8.83 -5.41
N GLN A 70 -4.88 -8.80 -4.16
CA GLN A 70 -6.04 -9.56 -3.71
C GLN A 70 -7.35 -8.76 -3.65
N GLY A 71 -7.32 -7.47 -3.99
CA GLY A 71 -8.52 -6.65 -3.96
C GLY A 71 -8.34 -5.24 -4.50
N VAL A 72 -9.47 -4.55 -4.64
CA VAL A 72 -9.55 -3.13 -4.97
C VAL A 72 -10.42 -2.47 -3.92
N VAL A 73 -9.93 -1.36 -3.35
CA VAL A 73 -10.62 -0.61 -2.31
C VAL A 73 -10.89 0.81 -2.78
N THR A 74 -12.03 1.34 -2.38
CA THR A 74 -12.41 2.74 -2.52
C THR A 74 -12.88 3.28 -1.17
N ASN A 75 -13.20 4.57 -1.10
CA ASN A 75 -13.80 5.14 0.11
C ASN A 75 -15.25 4.65 0.35
N LYS A 76 -15.84 3.88 -0.58
CA LYS A 76 -17.22 3.38 -0.49
C LYS A 76 -17.30 1.88 -0.17
N GLY A 77 -16.21 1.14 -0.35
CA GLY A 77 -16.21 -0.30 -0.16
C GLY A 77 -14.99 -0.98 -0.77
N ILE A 78 -14.94 -2.30 -0.63
CA ILE A 78 -13.85 -3.17 -1.08
C ILE A 78 -14.41 -4.35 -1.88
N LEU A 79 -13.80 -4.65 -3.02
CA LEU A 79 -13.92 -5.94 -3.69
C LEU A 79 -12.65 -6.73 -3.38
N CYS A 80 -12.79 -7.93 -2.83
CA CYS A 80 -11.67 -8.76 -2.42
C CYS A 80 -11.79 -10.19 -2.93
N HIS A 81 -10.69 -10.93 -2.85
CA HIS A 81 -10.63 -12.34 -3.18
C HIS A 81 -11.75 -13.12 -2.43
N PRO A 82 -12.50 -14.02 -3.09
CA PRO A 82 -13.70 -14.67 -2.53
C PRO A 82 -13.42 -15.55 -1.30
N HIS A 83 -12.17 -15.99 -1.11
CA HIS A 83 -11.74 -16.72 0.09
C HIS A 83 -11.23 -15.82 1.22
N THR A 84 -11.62 -14.54 1.22
CA THR A 84 -11.40 -13.64 2.35
C THR A 84 -12.46 -13.93 3.42
N SER A 85 -12.01 -14.19 4.65
CA SER A 85 -12.84 -14.49 5.82
C SER A 85 -12.83 -13.34 6.81
#